data_AF-A0AAJ1Q702-F1
#
_entry.id   AF-A0AAJ1Q702-F1
#
_cell.length_a   1.000
_cell.length_b   1.000
_cell.length_c   1.000
_cell.angle_alpha   90.00
_cell.angle_beta   90.00
_cell.angle_gamma   90.00
#
_symmetry.space_group_name_H-M   'P 1'
#
loop_
_entity.id
_entity.type
_entity.pdbx_description
1 polymer ?
#
loop_
_entity_poly.entity_id
_entity_poly.type
_entity_poly.pdbx_seq_one_letter_code
_entity_poly.pdbx_strand_id
1 'polypeptide(L)' 'MIQVEKEDNLTFETGIQELEQIVQQLEKGSLPLQEALTAFKRGVELSQFCQAELTQAEETVTLMMTQSGLKELDEDQA' A
#
# COMPACT_ATOMS: atom_id res chain seq x y z
N MET A 1 16.66 5.86 -26.08
CA MET A 1 16.68 5.08 -24.82
C MET A 1 16.45 6.08 -23.71
N ILE A 2 15.20 6.26 -23.28
CA ILE A 2 14.90 7.17 -22.17
C ILE A 2 15.15 6.36 -20.90
N GLN A 3 16.25 6.67 -20.22
CA GLN A 3 16.54 6.17 -18.89
C GLN A 3 15.59 6.91 -17.95
N VAL A 4 14.59 6.22 -17.42
CA VAL A 4 13.72 6.74 -16.37
C VAL A 4 14.52 6.63 -15.08
N GLU A 5 14.93 7.78 -14.56
CA GLU A 5 15.61 7.89 -13.27
C GLU A 5 14.69 7.35 -12.18
N LYS A 6 15.23 6.49 -11.29
CA LYS A 6 14.53 6.02 -10.09
C LYS A 6 14.31 7.22 -9.18
N GLU A 7 13.13 7.82 -9.26
CA GLU A 7 12.64 8.70 -8.19
C GLU A 7 12.34 7.85 -6.97
N ASP A 8 13.10 8.06 -5.89
CA ASP A 8 12.91 7.51 -4.54
C ASP A 8 11.63 8.07 -3.86
N ASN A 9 10.51 8.17 -4.58
CA ASN A 9 9.20 8.44 -4.00
C ASN A 9 8.44 7.12 -3.93
N LEU A 10 8.33 6.58 -2.72
CA LEU A 10 7.46 5.45 -2.44
C LEU A 10 6.01 5.87 -2.75
N THR A 11 5.42 5.30 -3.80
CA THR A 11 4.00 5.48 -4.16
C THR A 11 3.20 4.26 -3.72
N PHE A 12 1.87 4.36 -3.71
CA PHE A 12 1.01 3.21 -3.43
C PHE A 12 1.31 2.02 -4.35
N GLU A 13 1.38 2.25 -5.68
CA GLU A 13 1.60 1.21 -6.69
C GLU A 13 2.96 0.54 -6.54
N THR A 14 4.00 1.32 -6.25
CA THR A 14 5.35 0.78 -6.05
C THR A 14 5.47 0.05 -4.71
N GLY A 15 4.85 0.58 -3.65
CA GLY A 15 4.84 -0.03 -2.33
C GLY A 15 4.09 -1.36 -2.28
N ILE A 16 2.93 -1.45 -2.94
CA ILE A 16 2.15 -2.70 -3.00
C ILE A 16 2.88 -3.76 -3.83
N GLN A 17 3.52 -3.36 -4.93
CA GLN A 17 4.32 -4.28 -5.75
C GLN A 17 5.54 -4.81 -4.98
N GLU A 18 6.23 -3.96 -4.22
CA GLU A 18 7.34 -4.38 -3.37
C GLU A 18 6.87 -5.34 -2.27
N LEU A 19 5.71 -5.06 -1.65
CA LEU A 19 5.12 -5.91 -0.63
C LEU A 19 4.79 -7.30 -1.18
N GLU A 20 4.18 -7.40 -2.36
CA GLU A 20 3.90 -8.67 -3.03
C GLU A 20 5.18 -9.48 -3.29
N GLN A 21 6.25 -8.81 -3.73
CA GLN A 21 7.55 -9.45 -3.94
C GLN A 21 8.11 -10.01 -2.63
N ILE A 22 8.01 -9.26 -1.54
CA ILE A 22 8.47 -9.70 -0.22
C ILE A 22 7.68 -10.91 0.27
N VAL A 23 6.35 -10.88 0.15
CA VAL A 23 5.49 -12.00 0.54
C VAL A 23 5.88 -13.26 -0.25
N GLN A 24 6.00 -13.14 -1.57
CA GLN A 24 6.41 -14.27 -2.42
C GLN A 24 7.80 -14.83 -2.03
N GLN A 25 8.74 -13.97 -1.63
CA GLN A 25 10.06 -14.42 -1.19
C GLN A 25 10.01 -15.14 0.17
N LEU A 26 9.20 -14.65 1.11
CA LEU A 26 8.99 -15.27 2.41
C LEU A 26 8.29 -16.63 2.28
N GLU A 27 7.27 -16.73 1.42
CA GLU A 27 6.53 -17.97 1.15
C GLU A 27 7.40 -19.07 0.52
N LYS A 28 8.40 -18.69 -0.30
CA LYS A 28 9.36 -19.65 -0.86
C LYS A 28 10.22 -20.33 0.21
N GLY A 29 10.38 -19.71 1.39
CA GLY A 29 11.08 -20.30 2.54
C GLY A 29 12.58 -20.55 2.34
N SER A 30 13.19 -20.04 1.26
CA SER A 30 14.60 -20.24 0.93
C SER A 30 15.53 -19.16 1.48
N LEU A 31 14.98 -18.13 2.13
CA LEU A 31 15.74 -17.02 2.71
C LEU A 31 16.42 -17.43 4.03
N PRO A 32 17.70 -17.08 4.24
CA PRO A 32 18.32 -17.13 5.56
C PRO A 32 17.50 -16.36 6.59
N LEU A 33 17.50 -16.81 7.85
CA LEU A 33 16.68 -16.23 8.93
C LEU A 33 16.84 -14.70 9.04
N GLN A 34 18.07 -14.19 8.95
CA GLN A 34 18.33 -12.76 9.06
C GLN A 34 17.75 -11.95 7.89
N GLU A 35 17.78 -12.50 6.68
CA GLU A 35 17.16 -11.90 5.50
C GLU A 35 15.64 -11.97 5.58
N ALA A 36 15.10 -13.10 6.03
CA ALA A 36 13.66 -13.27 6.26
C ALA A 36 13.11 -12.26 7.29
N LEU A 37 13.83 -12.01 8.39
CA LEU A 37 13.46 -10.99 9.37
C LEU A 37 13.50 -9.58 8.78
N THR A 38 14.48 -9.29 7.94
CA THR A 38 14.62 -7.99 7.27
C THR A 38 13.48 -7.77 6.27
N ALA A 39 13.21 -8.77 5.44
CA ALA A 39 12.11 -8.78 4.49
C ALA A 39 10.75 -8.64 5.20
N PHE A 40 10.54 -9.37 6.30
CA PHE A 40 9.32 -9.25 7.11
C PHE A 40 9.13 -7.84 7.66
N LYS A 41 10.18 -7.24 8.25
CA LYS A 41 10.11 -5.88 8.78
C LYS A 41 9.73 -4.88 7.67
N ARG A 42 10.39 -4.97 6.51
CA ARG A 42 10.06 -4.13 5.35
C ARG A 42 8.62 -4.35 4.87
N GLY A 43 8.16 -5.60 4.84
CA GLY A 43 6.78 -5.94 4.48
C GLY A 43 5.75 -5.31 5.43
N VAL A 44 6.02 -5.29 6.73
CA VAL A 44 5.15 -4.61 7.71
C VAL A 44 5.12 -3.09 7.47
N GLU A 45 6.27 -2.47 7.23
CA GLU A 45 6.35 -1.03 6.93
C GLU A 45 5.57 -0.68 5.66
N LEU A 46 5.72 -1.47 4.59
CA LEU A 46 4.99 -1.28 3.34
C LEU A 46 3.48 -1.49 3.50
N SER A 47 3.07 -2.50 4.26
CA SER A 47 1.65 -2.76 4.53
C SER A 47 1.00 -1.57 5.27
N GLN A 48 1.69 -1.00 6.26
CA GLN A 48 1.21 0.19 6.97
C GLN A 48 1.13 1.40 6.04
N PHE A 49 2.14 1.60 5.20
CA PHE A 49 2.14 2.68 4.21
C PHE A 49 0.96 2.56 3.23
N CYS A 50 0.78 1.39 2.60
CA CYS A 50 -0.31 1.16 1.66
C CYS A 50 -1.69 1.37 2.30
N GLN A 51 -1.87 0.94 3.55
CA GLN A 51 -3.12 1.15 4.28
C GLN A 51 -3.39 2.65 4.52
N ALA A 52 -2.35 3.41 4.89
CA ALA A 52 -2.48 4.85 5.12
C ALA A 52 -2.86 5.60 3.82
N GLU A 53 -2.25 5.24 2.69
CA GLU A 53 -2.58 5.80 1.38
C GLU A 53 -4.04 5.54 0.99
N LEU A 54 -4.52 4.30 1.21
CA LEU A 54 -5.93 3.96 0.94
C LEU A 54 -6.89 4.75 1.84
N THR A 55 -6.59 4.86 3.13
CA THR A 55 -7.41 5.65 4.07
C THR A 55 -7.47 7.12 3.66
N GLN A 56 -6.34 7.72 3.25
CA GLN A 56 -6.31 9.10 2.77
C GLN A 56 -7.14 9.27 1.49
N ALA A 57 -7.09 8.30 0.57
CA ALA A 57 -7.89 8.31 -0.64
C ALA A 57 -9.40 8.23 -0.31
N GLU A 58 -9.80 7.35 0.61
CA GLU A 58 -11.18 7.21 1.08
C GLU A 58 -11.71 8.50 1.72
N GLU A 59 -10.91 9.13 2.59
CA GLU A 59 -11.24 10.42 3.22
C GLU A 59 -11.43 11.52 2.17
N THR A 60 -10.53 11.56 1.17
CA THR A 60 -10.59 12.53 0.08
C THR A 60 -11.86 12.35 -0.76
N VAL A 61 -12.20 11.12 -1.13
CA VAL A 61 -13.44 10.81 -1.87
C VAL A 61 -14.66 11.18 -1.04
N THR A 62 -14.67 10.87 0.26
CA THR A 62 -15.75 11.22 1.17
C THR A 62 -15.95 12.73 1.27
N LEU A 63 -14.87 13.51 1.39
CA LEU A 63 -14.92 14.97 1.38
C LEU A 63 -15.42 15.55 0.06
N MET A 64 -15.07 14.94 -1.08
CA MET A 64 -15.57 15.36 -2.39
C MET A 64 -17.06 15.07 -2.56
N MET A 65 -17.52 13.90 -2.10
CA MET A 65 -18.94 13.50 -2.15
C MET A 65 -19.82 14.39 -1.26
N THR A 66 -19.35 14.69 -0.04
CA THR A 66 -20.06 15.60 0.89
C THR A 66 -20.16 17.02 0.34
N GLN A 67 -19.08 17.56 -0.23
CA GLN A 67 -19.07 18.89 -0.85
C GLN A 67 -19.94 18.97 -2.11
N SER A 68 -20.02 17.88 -2.87
CA SER A 68 -20.86 17.80 -4.07
C SER A 68 -22.34 17.52 -3.76
N GLY A 69 -22.71 17.38 -2.48
CA GLY A 69 -24.08 17.08 -2.06
C GLY A 69 -24.56 15.66 -2.40
N LEU A 70 -23.63 14.73 -2.69
CA LEU A 70 -23.90 13.37 -3.17
C LEU A 70 -23.84 12.29 -2.07
N LYS A 71 -23.78 12.67 -0.78
CA LYS A 71 -23.71 11.68 0.31
C LYS A 71 -25.11 11.12 0.64
N GLU A 72 -25.58 10.24 -0.23
CA GLU A 72 -26.54 9.17 0.07
C GLU A 72 -25.94 7.88 -0.49
N LEU A 73 -25.01 7.26 0.24
CA LEU A 73 -24.62 5.87 0.02
C LEU A 73 -24.49 5.22 1.39
N ASP A 74 -25.63 4.75 1.86
CA ASP A 74 -25.87 3.59 2.72
C ASP A 74 -24.91 3.41 3.92
N GLU A 75 -25.14 4.21 4.96
CA GLU A 75 -25.05 3.69 6.33
C GLU A 75 -26.29 2.81 6.63
N ASP A 76 -26.32 1.62 6.04
CA ASP A 76 -27.24 0.52 6.37
C ASP A 76 -26.50 -0.75 5.91
N GLN A 77 -26.08 -1.72 6.72
CA GLN A 77 -26.62 -2.24 7.97
C GLN A 77 -25.49 -2.90 8.79
N ALA A 78 -25.50 -2.65 10.10
CA ALA A 78 -24.96 -3.55 11.12
C ALA A 78 -26.00 -4.63 11.47
#